data_AF-A0A1A0W973-F1
#
_entry.id   AF-A0A1A0W973-F1
#
_cell.length_a   1.000
_cell.length_b   1.000
_cell.length_c   1.000
_cell.angle_alpha   90.00
_cell.angle_beta   90.00
_cell.angle_gamma   90.00
#
_symmetry.space_group_name_H-M   'P 1'
#
loop_
_entity.id
_entity.type
_entity.pdbx_description
1 polymer ?
#
loop_
_entity_poly.entity_id
_entity_poly.type
_entity_poly.pdbx_seq_one_letter_code
_entity_poly.pdbx_strand_id
1 'polypeptide(L)'
;MTSSVAGSRTLWHGATTPSSRICSASKGPRISVSHWMRQAVDDVYPQWLPLPAEWSPEQIERFLDQTTQRLDRMAGEMADELAATAITDWTSQHGQHPDYVTTVRLRATAMQTARETVVRQELHDQIPPTDETIDFDPPLAQPTPASEVPWNQRWNNARYRSEPGEELEDLAQRVWPDHQFSTMFQIKAAYLLIARIEDGLPVPDGPQHPLASDLAPMVYDDLRDDGYPVE
;
A
#
# COMPACT_ATOMS: atom_id res chain seq x y z
N MET A 1 69.74 43.53 -33.88
CA MET A 1 68.46 43.12 -34.47
C MET A 1 67.36 43.84 -33.69
N THR A 2 67.07 45.10 -34.04
CA THR A 2 65.93 45.52 -34.89
C THR A 2 64.58 45.10 -34.29
N SER A 3 63.93 46.03 -33.58
CA SER A 3 62.62 46.61 -33.97
C SER A 3 61.43 45.71 -33.55
N SER A 4 60.22 46.15 -33.22
CA SER A 4 59.51 47.39 -33.48
C SER A 4 58.14 47.34 -32.78
N VAL A 5 57.54 48.51 -32.51
CA VAL A 5 56.15 48.92 -32.83
C VAL A 5 55.00 48.00 -32.37
N ALA A 6 54.14 48.43 -31.44
CA ALA A 6 53.01 49.37 -31.59
C ALA A 6 51.87 48.83 -32.50
N GLY A 7 50.62 48.88 -32.04
CA GLY A 7 49.49 48.49 -32.88
C GLY A 7 48.17 48.32 -32.14
N SER A 8 47.51 49.44 -31.91
CA SER A 8 46.15 49.66 -31.41
C SER A 8 45.01 49.08 -32.27
N ARG A 9 43.89 48.71 -31.60
CA ARG A 9 42.44 48.76 -32.02
C ARG A 9 42.09 47.94 -33.29
N THR A 10 40.91 47.38 -33.54
CA THR A 10 39.52 47.80 -33.31
C THR A 10 38.60 46.63 -33.73
N LEU A 11 37.52 46.42 -32.98
CA LEU A 11 36.15 46.00 -33.37
C LEU A 11 35.92 45.12 -34.62
N TRP A 12 35.21 44.01 -34.41
CA TRP A 12 34.10 43.62 -35.30
C TRP A 12 32.84 43.39 -34.46
N HIS A 13 31.81 44.16 -34.79
CA HIS A 13 30.43 44.01 -34.33
C HIS A 13 29.71 42.93 -35.14
N GLY A 14 28.81 42.20 -34.46
CA GLY A 14 27.44 41.92 -34.93
C GLY A 14 27.23 40.76 -35.90
N ALA A 15 26.59 39.69 -35.41
CA ALA A 15 25.25 39.25 -35.84
C ALA A 15 24.89 37.83 -35.32
N THR A 16 23.80 37.79 -34.55
CA THR A 16 22.72 36.77 -34.55
C THR A 16 23.00 35.29 -34.12
N THR A 17 22.38 34.94 -33.00
CA THR A 17 22.06 33.65 -32.33
C THR A 17 21.48 32.53 -33.24
N PRO A 18 21.15 31.31 -32.73
CA PRO A 18 21.81 30.42 -31.76
C PRO A 18 21.87 28.94 -32.27
N SER A 19 22.63 28.04 -31.64
CA SER A 19 22.31 26.60 -31.74
C SER A 19 22.66 25.89 -30.43
N SER A 20 21.63 25.79 -29.59
CA SER A 20 21.59 24.96 -28.40
C SER A 20 21.71 23.48 -28.79
N ARG A 21 22.86 22.86 -28.52
CA ARG A 21 22.91 21.41 -28.34
C ARG A 21 22.65 21.11 -26.87
N ILE A 22 21.37 21.17 -26.53
CA ILE A 22 20.84 20.52 -25.34
C ILE A 22 20.88 19.03 -25.65
N CYS A 23 21.72 18.28 -24.93
CA CYS A 23 21.67 16.83 -24.94
C CYS A 23 20.33 16.41 -24.31
N SER A 24 19.36 16.06 -25.17
CA SER A 24 18.12 15.39 -24.78
C SER A 24 18.44 14.04 -24.17
N ALA A 25 18.53 13.99 -22.85
CA ALA A 25 18.32 12.76 -22.10
C ALA A 25 16.81 12.55 -22.01
N SER A 26 16.31 11.56 -22.75
CA SER A 26 14.95 11.05 -22.61
C SER A 26 14.78 10.46 -21.20
N LYS A 27 14.36 11.29 -20.25
CA LYS A 27 13.76 10.83 -19.00
C LYS A 27 12.35 10.39 -19.34
N GLY A 28 12.11 9.07 -19.33
CA GLY A 28 10.75 8.56 -19.10
C GLY A 28 10.16 9.19 -17.83
N PRO A 29 8.84 9.12 -17.62
CA PRO A 29 8.17 9.83 -16.54
C PRO A 29 8.64 9.29 -15.18
N ARG A 30 9.73 9.87 -14.67
CA ARG A 30 10.02 9.88 -13.25
C ARG A 30 9.06 10.93 -12.72
N ILE A 31 7.94 10.47 -12.14
CA ILE A 31 7.10 11.30 -11.29
C ILE A 31 8.09 12.06 -10.40
N SER A 32 8.25 13.37 -10.65
CA SER A 32 9.22 14.15 -9.91
C SER A 32 8.83 14.04 -8.46
N VAL A 33 9.82 13.88 -7.60
CA VAL A 33 9.76 13.85 -6.14
C VAL A 33 8.59 14.65 -5.51
N SER A 34 8.23 15.78 -6.10
CA SER A 34 7.11 16.67 -5.74
C SER A 34 5.69 16.18 -6.06
N HIS A 35 5.50 15.45 -7.16
CA HIS A 35 4.17 15.03 -7.61
C HIS A 35 3.61 13.93 -6.70
N TRP A 36 4.45 13.04 -6.18
CA TRP A 36 4.00 12.03 -5.23
C TRP A 36 3.51 12.68 -3.93
N MET A 37 4.27 13.64 -3.39
CA MET A 37 3.88 14.35 -2.16
C MET A 37 2.62 15.19 -2.37
N ARG A 38 2.51 15.86 -3.52
CA ARG A 38 1.31 16.62 -3.88
C ARG A 38 0.07 15.72 -3.92
N GLN A 39 0.18 14.55 -4.53
CA GLN A 39 -0.91 13.58 -4.58
C GLN A 39 -1.34 13.15 -3.17
N ALA A 40 -0.40 12.84 -2.28
CA ALA A 40 -0.74 12.48 -0.89
C ALA A 40 -1.45 13.61 -0.14
N VAL A 41 -1.05 14.86 -0.36
CA VAL A 41 -1.71 16.06 0.20
C VAL A 41 -3.13 16.22 -0.37
N ASP A 42 -3.29 16.07 -1.68
CA ASP A 42 -4.60 16.15 -2.36
C ASP A 42 -5.54 15.00 -1.98
N ASP A 43 -5.03 13.86 -1.56
CA ASP A 43 -5.85 12.74 -1.09
C ASP A 43 -6.35 12.96 0.35
N VAL A 44 -5.50 13.53 1.24
CA VAL A 44 -5.83 13.67 2.67
C VAL A 44 -6.68 14.92 2.96
N TYR A 45 -6.30 16.08 2.43
CA TYR A 45 -6.93 17.35 2.83
C TYR A 45 -8.41 17.46 2.44
N PRO A 46 -8.84 17.13 1.22
CA PRO A 46 -10.25 17.24 0.84
C PRO A 46 -11.17 16.26 1.58
N GLN A 47 -10.63 15.12 2.01
CA GLN A 47 -11.43 14.03 2.57
C GLN A 47 -11.45 14.02 4.11
N TRP A 48 -10.35 14.39 4.77
CA TRP A 48 -10.16 14.12 6.20
C TRP A 48 -9.81 15.35 7.05
N LEU A 49 -9.38 16.46 6.44
CA LEU A 49 -8.96 17.65 7.18
C LEU A 49 -9.86 18.85 6.82
N PRO A 50 -10.45 19.54 7.81
CA PRO A 50 -11.33 20.66 7.53
C PRO A 50 -10.53 21.82 6.91
N LEU A 51 -10.80 22.12 5.65
CA LEU A 51 -10.38 23.37 4.99
C LEU A 51 -11.41 24.47 5.29
N PRO A 52 -10.99 25.71 5.59
CA PRO A 52 -11.93 26.80 5.83
C PRO A 52 -12.82 27.06 4.61
N ALA A 53 -14.14 27.03 4.81
CA ALA A 53 -15.12 27.17 3.72
C ALA A 53 -15.12 28.56 3.07
N GLU A 54 -14.58 29.56 3.77
CA GLU A 54 -14.41 30.93 3.27
C GLU A 54 -13.21 31.11 2.33
N TRP A 55 -12.36 30.10 2.17
CA TRP A 55 -11.20 30.19 1.29
C TRP A 55 -11.60 30.09 -0.19
N SER A 56 -11.02 30.96 -1.02
CA SER A 56 -11.13 30.84 -2.47
C SER A 56 -10.35 29.61 -2.98
N PRO A 57 -10.70 29.07 -4.15
CA PRO A 57 -9.94 27.98 -4.76
C PRO A 57 -8.44 28.28 -4.88
N GLU A 58 -8.07 29.52 -5.18
CA GLU A 58 -6.66 29.95 -5.27
C GLU A 58 -5.96 30.00 -3.91
N GLN A 59 -6.70 30.23 -2.82
CA GLN A 59 -6.16 30.18 -1.46
C GLN A 59 -5.93 28.73 -1.03
N ILE A 60 -6.88 27.84 -1.33
CA ILE A 60 -6.74 26.40 -1.10
C ILE A 60 -5.52 25.86 -1.85
N GLU A 61 -5.42 26.11 -3.15
CA GLU A 61 -4.28 25.64 -3.96
C GLU A 61 -2.94 26.11 -3.43
N ARG A 62 -2.83 27.39 -3.05
CA ARG A 62 -1.59 27.93 -2.49
C ARG A 62 -1.23 27.27 -1.16
N PHE A 63 -2.22 26.95 -0.34
CA PHE A 63 -2.01 26.26 0.93
C PHE A 63 -1.53 24.82 0.70
N LEU A 64 -2.15 24.08 -0.22
CA LEU A 64 -1.75 22.71 -0.56
C LEU A 64 -0.34 22.67 -1.17
N ASP A 65 0.02 23.64 -2.02
CA ASP A 65 1.37 23.79 -2.56
C ASP A 65 2.41 24.06 -1.47
N GLN A 66 2.12 24.98 -0.55
CA GLN A 66 3.02 25.29 0.56
C GLN A 66 3.20 24.08 1.49
N THR A 67 2.12 23.35 1.75
CA THR A 67 2.14 22.12 2.55
C THR A 67 2.98 21.06 1.86
N THR A 68 2.76 20.83 0.56
CA THR A 68 3.56 19.90 -0.25
C THR A 68 5.05 20.22 -0.16
N GLN A 69 5.43 21.49 -0.36
CA GLN A 69 6.83 21.92 -0.30
C GLN A 69 7.45 21.73 1.09
N ARG A 70 6.68 21.94 2.16
CA ARG A 70 7.12 21.70 3.54
C ARG A 70 7.40 20.21 3.74
N LEU A 71 6.46 19.34 3.37
CA LEU A 71 6.59 17.90 3.54
C LEU A 71 7.71 17.31 2.67
N ASP A 72 7.89 17.79 1.44
CA ASP A 72 8.99 17.39 0.57
C ASP A 72 10.36 17.72 1.19
N ARG A 73 10.48 18.89 1.85
CA ARG A 73 11.73 19.27 2.52
C ARG A 73 12.02 18.34 3.69
N MET A 74 11.01 18.06 4.52
CA MET A 74 11.13 17.12 5.65
C MET A 74 11.51 15.72 5.16
N ALA A 75 10.89 15.25 4.08
CA ALA A 75 11.21 13.95 3.49
C ALA A 75 12.63 13.93 2.91
N GLY A 76 13.10 15.03 2.31
CA GLY A 76 14.47 15.15 1.82
C GLY A 76 15.51 15.06 2.94
N GLU A 77 15.30 15.82 4.03
CA GLU A 77 16.18 15.81 5.21
C GLU A 77 16.25 14.41 5.84
N MET A 78 15.09 13.77 6.05
CA MET A 78 15.02 12.40 6.57
C MET A 78 15.64 11.38 5.60
N ALA A 79 15.49 11.55 4.29
CA ALA A 79 16.09 10.67 3.30
C ALA A 79 17.61 10.72 3.32
N ASP A 80 18.21 11.89 3.57
CA ASP A 80 19.66 12.03 3.67
C ASP A 80 20.21 11.26 4.89
N GLU A 81 19.51 11.30 6.03
CA GLU A 81 19.86 10.53 7.23
C GLU A 81 19.72 9.02 7.00
N LEU A 82 18.60 8.59 6.41
CA LEU A 82 18.34 7.19 6.09
C LEU A 82 19.35 6.66 5.06
N ALA A 83 19.71 7.45 4.05
CA ALA A 83 20.69 7.06 3.06
C ALA A 83 22.09 6.93 3.67
N ALA A 84 22.49 7.84 4.55
CA ALA A 84 23.77 7.76 5.26
C ALA A 84 23.86 6.50 6.12
N THR A 85 22.77 6.16 6.82
CA THR A 85 22.66 4.92 7.61
C THR A 85 22.77 3.69 6.71
N ALA A 86 21.98 3.63 5.64
CA ALA A 86 21.97 2.48 4.73
C ALA A 86 23.33 2.25 4.02
N ILE A 87 24.06 3.32 3.68
CA ILE A 87 25.41 3.23 3.12
C ILE A 87 26.40 2.71 4.17
N THR A 88 26.27 3.14 5.43
CA THR A 88 27.11 2.68 6.55
C THR A 88 26.88 1.19 6.83
N ASP A 89 25.63 0.75 6.85
CA ASP A 89 25.25 -0.65 7.05
C ASP A 89 25.75 -1.53 5.92
N TRP A 90 25.57 -1.09 4.67
CA TRP A 90 26.11 -1.79 3.50
C TRP A 90 27.62 -1.98 3.59
N THR A 91 28.34 -0.91 3.93
CA THR A 91 29.80 -0.91 4.04
C THR A 91 30.26 -1.86 5.14
N SER A 92 29.57 -1.88 6.27
CA SER A 92 29.87 -2.77 7.39
C SER A 92 29.65 -4.25 7.03
N GLN A 93 28.62 -4.54 6.25
CA GLN A 93 28.30 -5.91 5.83
C GLN A 93 29.21 -6.44 4.72
N HIS A 94 29.62 -5.58 3.78
CA HIS A 94 30.36 -6.00 2.58
C HIS A 94 31.86 -5.68 2.65
N GLY A 95 32.31 -4.94 3.66
CA GLY A 95 33.71 -4.54 3.84
C GLY A 95 34.22 -3.49 2.82
N GLN A 96 33.33 -2.95 1.99
CA GLN A 96 33.64 -1.94 0.98
C GLN A 96 32.46 -1.00 0.76
N HIS A 97 32.75 0.24 0.35
CA HIS A 97 31.70 1.19 -0.01
C HIS A 97 30.85 0.69 -1.19
N PRO A 98 29.55 1.01 -1.22
CA PRO A 98 28.69 0.68 -2.35
C PRO A 98 29.20 1.35 -3.62
N ASP A 99 29.09 0.65 -4.74
CA ASP A 99 29.34 1.27 -6.04
C ASP A 99 28.29 2.35 -6.36
N TYR A 100 28.48 3.07 -7.46
CA TYR A 100 27.59 4.16 -7.83
C TYR A 100 26.13 3.70 -7.97
N VAL A 101 25.90 2.56 -8.63
CA VAL A 101 24.54 2.05 -8.89
C VAL A 101 23.86 1.68 -7.58
N THR A 102 24.59 1.03 -6.68
CA THR A 102 24.11 0.64 -5.36
C THR A 102 23.82 1.87 -4.51
N THR A 103 24.70 2.87 -4.52
CA THR A 103 24.50 4.14 -3.80
C THR A 103 23.23 4.85 -4.27
N VAL A 104 22.99 4.89 -5.59
CA VAL A 104 21.77 5.48 -6.15
C VAL A 104 20.52 4.72 -5.70
N ARG A 105 20.58 3.38 -5.67
CA ARG A 105 19.47 2.55 -5.16
C ARG A 105 19.20 2.80 -3.69
N LEU A 106 20.23 2.79 -2.83
CA LEU A 106 20.08 3.04 -1.40
C LEU A 106 19.46 4.42 -1.13
N ARG A 107 19.91 5.46 -1.85
CA ARG A 107 19.33 6.81 -1.76
C ARG A 107 17.89 6.87 -2.26
N ALA A 108 17.56 6.17 -3.34
CA ALA A 108 16.20 6.11 -3.87
C ALA A 108 15.25 5.42 -2.88
N THR A 109 15.67 4.30 -2.27
CA THR A 109 14.92 3.61 -1.22
C THR A 109 14.76 4.50 0.01
N ALA A 110 15.83 5.14 0.49
CA ALA A 110 15.77 6.08 1.61
C ALA A 110 14.77 7.21 1.35
N MET A 111 14.76 7.78 0.13
CA MET A 111 13.81 8.81 -0.25
C MET A 111 12.37 8.31 -0.26
N GLN A 112 12.11 7.09 -0.71
CA GLN A 112 10.78 6.49 -0.66
C GLN A 112 10.31 6.31 0.78
N THR A 113 11.13 5.67 1.62
CA THR A 113 10.82 5.43 3.03
C THR A 113 10.61 6.72 3.82
N ALA A 114 11.41 7.75 3.55
CA ALA A 114 11.28 9.06 4.17
C ALA A 114 9.94 9.71 3.83
N ARG A 115 9.54 9.70 2.56
CA ARG A 115 8.25 10.25 2.12
C ARG A 115 7.06 9.55 2.78
N GLU A 116 7.07 8.21 2.77
CA GLU A 116 6.02 7.41 3.41
C GLU A 116 5.93 7.70 4.91
N THR A 117 7.07 7.88 5.57
CA THR A 117 7.12 8.20 7.00
C THR A 117 6.62 9.60 7.30
N VAL A 118 7.04 10.61 6.53
CA VAL A 118 6.59 11.99 6.70
C VAL A 118 5.09 12.12 6.41
N VAL A 119 4.57 11.48 5.36
CA VAL A 119 3.12 11.50 5.08
C VAL A 119 2.32 10.84 6.21
N ARG A 120 2.79 9.70 6.72
CA ARG A 120 2.14 9.07 7.88
C ARG A 120 2.09 10.02 9.09
N GLN A 121 3.24 10.58 9.46
CA GLN A 121 3.37 11.42 10.65
C GLN A 121 2.68 12.79 10.52
N GLU A 122 2.79 13.43 9.36
CA GLU A 122 2.33 14.81 9.18
C GLU A 122 0.94 14.90 8.57
N LEU A 123 0.45 13.88 7.87
CA LEU A 123 -0.89 13.92 7.28
C LEU A 123 -1.83 12.96 8.02
N HIS A 124 -1.47 11.69 8.12
CA HIS A 124 -2.39 10.69 8.67
C HIS A 124 -2.55 10.78 10.19
N ASP A 125 -1.49 11.01 10.96
CA ASP A 125 -1.60 11.16 12.42
C ASP A 125 -2.37 12.42 12.84
N GLN A 126 -2.57 13.38 11.92
CA GLN A 126 -3.40 14.57 12.14
C GLN A 126 -4.88 14.35 11.88
N ILE A 127 -5.25 13.25 11.23
CA ILE A 127 -6.66 12.91 11.03
C ILE A 127 -7.21 12.62 12.43
N PRO A 128 -8.12 13.47 12.96
CA PRO A 128 -8.72 13.17 14.25
C PRO A 128 -9.39 11.80 14.14
N PRO A 129 -9.25 10.93 15.15
CA PRO A 129 -10.01 9.69 15.16
C PRO A 129 -11.47 10.11 14.98
N THR A 130 -12.08 9.68 13.88
CA THR A 130 -13.46 10.01 13.61
C THR A 130 -14.26 9.45 14.78
N ASP A 131 -14.89 10.32 15.57
CA ASP A 131 -15.97 9.94 16.50
C ASP A 131 -17.21 9.45 15.73
N GLU A 132 -17.11 9.28 14.40
CA GLU A 132 -17.73 8.15 13.72
C GLU A 132 -17.13 6.84 14.29
N THR A 133 -17.47 6.57 15.55
CA THR A 133 -18.43 5.50 15.78
C THR A 133 -19.33 5.43 14.55
N ILE A 134 -18.95 4.57 13.60
CA ILE A 134 -19.96 3.77 12.92
C ILE A 134 -20.94 3.45 14.05
N ASP A 135 -22.22 3.75 13.87
CA ASP A 135 -23.29 3.26 14.73
C ASP A 135 -23.40 1.73 14.55
N PHE A 136 -22.28 1.04 14.68
CA PHE A 136 -22.16 -0.14 15.46
C PHE A 136 -22.34 0.38 16.89
N ASP A 137 -23.58 0.36 17.35
CA ASP A 137 -23.87 -0.08 18.70
C ASP A 137 -23.71 -1.62 18.68
N PRO A 138 -22.50 -2.22 18.80
CA PRO A 138 -22.51 -3.47 19.51
C PRO A 138 -22.82 -3.05 20.95
N PRO A 139 -23.83 -3.63 21.60
CA PRO A 139 -23.90 -3.47 23.04
C PRO A 139 -22.51 -3.79 23.60
N LEU A 140 -22.08 -3.07 24.63
CA LEU A 140 -20.91 -3.37 25.48
C LEU A 140 -21.00 -4.76 26.15
N ALA A 141 -21.74 -5.70 25.56
CA ALA A 141 -21.58 -7.11 25.76
C ALA A 141 -20.12 -7.44 25.43
N GLN A 142 -19.46 -8.03 26.41
CA GLN A 142 -18.20 -8.75 26.22
C GLN A 142 -18.28 -9.52 24.90
N PRO A 143 -17.24 -9.50 24.04
CA PRO A 143 -17.29 -10.22 22.77
C PRO A 143 -17.73 -11.65 23.10
N THR A 144 -18.89 -12.03 22.57
CA THR A 144 -19.45 -13.36 22.77
C THR A 144 -18.33 -14.34 22.47
N PRO A 145 -17.88 -15.14 23.45
CA PRO A 145 -16.77 -16.05 23.22
C PRO A 145 -17.14 -16.94 22.04
N ALA A 146 -16.16 -17.34 21.22
CA ALA A 146 -16.44 -18.16 20.04
C ALA A 146 -17.28 -19.41 20.39
N SER A 147 -17.15 -19.96 21.59
CA SER A 147 -17.97 -21.07 22.11
C SER A 147 -19.48 -20.80 22.23
N GLU A 148 -19.91 -19.54 22.30
CA GLU A 148 -21.31 -19.13 22.40
C GLU A 148 -21.94 -18.79 21.04
N VAL A 149 -21.13 -18.68 19.99
CA VAL A 149 -21.61 -18.48 18.62
C VAL A 149 -21.86 -19.84 17.97
N PRO A 150 -23.04 -20.10 17.37
CA PRO A 150 -23.31 -21.37 16.69
C PRO A 150 -22.36 -21.62 15.52
N TRP A 151 -21.95 -22.88 15.28
CA TRP A 151 -21.00 -23.22 14.21
C TRP A 151 -21.31 -22.56 12.85
N ASN A 152 -22.60 -22.50 12.46
CA ASN A 152 -23.06 -22.00 11.16
C ASN A 152 -22.84 -20.50 10.95
N GLN A 153 -22.51 -19.75 12.00
CA GLN A 153 -22.15 -18.32 11.95
C GLN A 153 -20.67 -18.08 12.29
N ARG A 154 -19.94 -19.09 12.78
CA ARG A 154 -18.52 -18.94 13.11
C ARG A 154 -17.63 -19.05 11.89
N TRP A 155 -17.88 -20.04 11.05
CA TRP A 155 -16.98 -20.40 9.95
C TRP A 155 -16.83 -19.28 8.90
N ASN A 156 -17.86 -18.46 8.71
CA ASN A 156 -17.84 -17.33 7.79
C ASN A 156 -17.40 -16.00 8.43
N ASN A 157 -17.17 -15.96 9.75
CA ASN A 157 -16.76 -14.74 10.44
C ASN A 157 -15.31 -14.83 10.91
N ALA A 158 -14.44 -14.00 10.33
CA ALA A 158 -13.01 -13.95 10.66
C ALA A 158 -12.73 -13.72 12.16
N ARG A 159 -13.67 -13.15 12.93
CA ARG A 159 -13.54 -12.94 14.38
C ARG A 159 -13.71 -14.21 15.21
N TYR A 160 -14.40 -15.22 14.68
CA TYR A 160 -14.81 -16.42 15.42
C TYR A 160 -14.35 -17.74 14.78
N ARG A 161 -13.87 -17.72 13.53
CA ARG A 161 -13.41 -18.92 12.83
C ARG A 161 -12.08 -19.43 13.38
N SER A 162 -11.94 -20.76 13.40
CA SER A 162 -10.68 -21.45 13.63
C SER A 162 -10.01 -21.81 12.31
N GLU A 163 -8.68 -21.84 12.28
CA GLU A 163 -7.93 -22.21 11.09
C GLU A 163 -7.98 -23.73 10.87
N PRO A 164 -8.48 -24.21 9.71
CA PRO A 164 -8.45 -25.63 9.37
C PRO A 164 -7.00 -26.08 9.20
N GLY A 165 -6.68 -27.27 9.69
CA GLY A 165 -5.40 -27.91 9.39
C GLY A 165 -5.41 -28.61 8.03
N GLU A 166 -4.23 -29.02 7.57
CA GLU A 166 -4.01 -29.73 6.29
C GLU A 166 -4.95 -30.94 6.12
N GLU A 167 -5.24 -31.69 7.19
CA GLU A 167 -6.16 -32.83 7.15
C GLU A 167 -7.61 -32.44 6.74
N LEU A 168 -8.07 -31.27 7.16
CA LEU A 168 -9.41 -30.77 6.82
C LEU A 168 -9.45 -30.13 5.44
N GLU A 169 -8.36 -29.53 4.99
CA GLU A 169 -8.21 -29.07 3.62
C GLU A 169 -8.24 -30.26 2.65
N ASP A 170 -7.51 -31.34 2.96
CA ASP A 170 -7.54 -32.61 2.22
C ASP A 170 -8.94 -33.24 2.23
N LEU A 171 -9.63 -33.19 3.36
CA LEU A 171 -11.01 -33.68 3.47
C LEU A 171 -11.96 -32.84 2.61
N ALA A 172 -11.84 -31.51 2.64
CA ALA A 172 -12.65 -30.62 1.82
C ALA A 172 -12.40 -30.87 0.32
N GLN A 173 -11.15 -31.05 -0.11
CA GLN A 173 -10.82 -31.41 -1.49
C GLN A 173 -11.37 -32.79 -1.88
N ARG A 174 -11.37 -33.75 -0.96
CA ARG A 174 -11.92 -35.09 -1.20
C ARG A 174 -13.44 -35.09 -1.32
N VAL A 175 -14.14 -34.28 -0.51
CA VAL A 175 -15.60 -34.18 -0.49
C VAL A 175 -16.10 -33.32 -1.65
N TRP A 176 -15.43 -32.21 -1.94
CA TRP A 176 -15.78 -31.25 -3.00
C TRP A 176 -14.60 -31.05 -3.95
N PRO A 177 -14.42 -31.95 -4.93
CA PRO A 177 -13.24 -31.95 -5.77
C PRO A 177 -13.23 -30.79 -6.77
N ASP A 178 -12.03 -30.37 -7.15
CA ASP A 178 -11.71 -29.14 -7.90
C ASP A 178 -12.28 -29.09 -9.33
N HIS A 179 -12.61 -30.24 -9.90
CA HIS A 179 -13.28 -30.35 -11.20
C HIS A 179 -14.79 -30.07 -11.15
N GLN A 180 -15.38 -29.99 -9.94
CA GLN A 180 -16.80 -29.67 -9.71
C GLN A 180 -17.00 -28.43 -8.84
N PHE A 181 -15.99 -28.05 -8.04
CA PHE A 181 -16.05 -26.95 -7.08
C PHE A 181 -14.78 -26.12 -7.17
N SER A 182 -14.89 -24.79 -7.03
CA SER A 182 -13.70 -23.92 -7.09
C SER A 182 -12.76 -24.13 -5.90
N THR A 183 -11.49 -23.74 -6.05
CA THR A 183 -10.52 -23.76 -4.92
C THR A 183 -10.98 -22.90 -3.74
N MET A 184 -11.62 -21.75 -4.00
CA MET A 184 -12.15 -20.91 -2.93
C MET A 184 -13.31 -21.60 -2.19
N PHE A 185 -14.13 -22.36 -2.91
CA PHE A 185 -15.15 -23.22 -2.30
C PHE A 185 -14.51 -24.22 -1.33
N GLN A 186 -13.43 -24.90 -1.75
CA GLN A 186 -12.73 -25.88 -0.89
C GLN A 186 -12.16 -25.25 0.39
N ILE A 187 -11.58 -24.05 0.27
CA ILE A 187 -11.06 -23.29 1.42
C ILE A 187 -12.19 -22.97 2.39
N LYS A 188 -13.29 -22.39 1.91
CA LYS A 188 -14.45 -22.06 2.75
C LYS A 188 -15.13 -23.29 3.34
N ALA A 189 -15.19 -24.38 2.58
CA ALA A 189 -15.67 -25.66 3.06
C ALA A 189 -14.80 -26.20 4.21
N ALA A 190 -13.47 -26.07 4.15
CA ALA A 190 -12.59 -26.47 5.26
C ALA A 190 -12.89 -25.67 6.56
N TYR A 191 -13.13 -24.35 6.45
CA TYR A 191 -13.59 -23.53 7.58
C TYR A 191 -14.95 -23.99 8.14
N LEU A 192 -15.88 -24.37 7.26
CA LEU A 192 -17.16 -24.93 7.66
C LEU A 192 -16.99 -26.26 8.42
N LEU A 193 -16.10 -27.13 7.94
CA LEU A 193 -15.84 -28.44 8.55
C LEU A 193 -15.24 -28.32 9.96
N ILE A 194 -14.26 -27.44 10.16
CA ILE A 194 -13.66 -27.23 11.48
C ILE A 194 -14.69 -26.71 12.49
N ALA A 195 -15.54 -25.75 12.09
CA ALA A 195 -16.60 -25.23 12.96
C ALA A 195 -17.61 -26.31 13.37
N ARG A 196 -17.92 -27.26 12.48
CA ARG A 196 -18.78 -28.41 12.80
C ARG A 196 -18.12 -29.37 13.79
N ILE A 197 -16.83 -29.65 13.61
CA ILE A 197 -16.08 -30.55 14.50
C ILE A 197 -16.02 -29.99 15.92
N GLU A 198 -15.81 -28.68 16.06
CA GLU A 198 -15.82 -28.00 17.36
C GLU A 198 -17.14 -28.14 18.10
N ASP A 199 -18.27 -28.14 17.38
CA ASP A 199 -19.61 -28.35 17.92
C ASP A 199 -19.99 -29.84 18.04
N GLY A 200 -19.05 -30.76 17.75
CA GLY A 200 -19.28 -32.21 17.82
C GLY A 200 -20.26 -32.74 16.77
N LEU A 201 -20.44 -32.01 15.67
CA LEU A 201 -21.34 -32.37 14.59
C LEU A 201 -20.65 -33.31 13.57
N PRO A 202 -21.42 -34.18 12.91
CA PRO A 202 -20.87 -35.04 11.87
C PRO A 202 -20.37 -34.21 10.68
N VAL A 203 -19.23 -34.62 10.12
CA VAL A 203 -18.66 -34.10 8.88
C VAL A 203 -18.83 -35.14 7.76
N PRO A 204 -18.98 -34.71 6.49
CA PRO A 204 -18.99 -35.64 5.36
C PRO A 204 -17.66 -36.38 5.24
N ASP A 205 -17.73 -37.66 4.89
CA ASP A 205 -16.58 -38.56 4.68
C ASP A 205 -16.20 -38.69 3.19
N GLY A 206 -17.05 -38.21 2.28
CA GLY A 206 -16.78 -38.14 0.85
C GLY A 206 -17.89 -37.47 0.03
N PRO A 207 -17.74 -37.39 -1.31
CA PRO A 207 -18.65 -36.66 -2.20
C PRO A 207 -20.09 -37.18 -2.24
N GLN A 208 -20.28 -38.47 -1.96
CA GLN A 208 -21.60 -39.12 -1.98
C GLN A 208 -22.32 -39.00 -0.64
N HIS A 209 -21.68 -38.44 0.38
CA HIS A 209 -22.28 -38.29 1.69
C HIS A 209 -23.40 -37.24 1.62
N PRO A 210 -24.63 -37.52 2.13
CA PRO A 210 -25.74 -36.56 2.05
C PRO A 210 -25.41 -35.16 2.60
N LEU A 211 -24.65 -35.10 3.69
CA LEU A 211 -24.18 -33.82 4.26
C LEU A 211 -23.33 -32.99 3.29
N ALA A 212 -22.63 -33.59 2.32
CA ALA A 212 -21.85 -32.84 1.33
C ALA A 212 -22.77 -31.98 0.45
N SER A 213 -23.93 -32.53 0.08
CA SER A 213 -24.96 -31.80 -0.69
C SER A 213 -25.69 -30.77 0.16
N ASP A 214 -25.93 -31.05 1.44
CA ASP A 214 -26.63 -30.13 2.34
C ASP A 214 -25.77 -28.90 2.73
N LEU A 215 -24.45 -29.07 2.83
CA LEU A 215 -23.52 -28.02 3.23
C LEU A 215 -23.05 -27.15 2.07
N ALA A 216 -23.07 -27.66 0.84
CA ALA A 216 -22.61 -26.93 -0.33
C ALA A 216 -23.35 -25.59 -0.57
N PRO A 217 -24.68 -25.51 -0.44
CA PRO A 217 -25.41 -24.24 -0.56
C PRO A 217 -24.90 -23.16 0.40
N MET A 218 -24.53 -23.52 1.63
CA MET A 218 -24.03 -22.56 2.62
C MET A 218 -22.70 -21.94 2.19
N VAL A 219 -21.81 -22.75 1.60
CA VAL A 219 -20.53 -22.28 1.06
C VAL A 219 -20.74 -21.39 -0.17
N TYR A 220 -21.70 -21.74 -1.04
CA TYR A 220 -22.03 -20.90 -2.20
C TYR A 220 -22.67 -19.56 -1.81
N ASP A 221 -23.50 -19.53 -0.78
CA ASP A 221 -24.11 -18.30 -0.30
C ASP A 221 -23.04 -17.36 0.25
N ASP A 222 -22.11 -17.88 1.04
CA ASP A 222 -20.97 -17.12 1.57
C ASP A 222 -19.99 -16.63 0.48
N LEU A 223 -19.72 -17.46 -0.54
CA LEU A 223 -18.95 -17.04 -1.72
C LEU A 223 -19.60 -15.87 -2.44
N ARG A 224 -20.93 -15.88 -2.55
CA ARG A 224 -21.69 -14.82 -3.22
C ARG A 224 -21.68 -13.53 -2.43
N ASP A 225 -21.82 -13.63 -1.11
CA ASP A 225 -21.74 -12.48 -0.20
C ASP A 225 -20.35 -11.80 -0.26
N ASP A 226 -19.30 -12.60 -0.44
CA ASP A 226 -17.92 -12.12 -0.63
C ASP A 226 -17.61 -11.65 -2.07
N GLY A 227 -18.55 -11.76 -3.00
CA GLY A 227 -18.39 -11.33 -4.40
C GLY A 227 -17.56 -12.27 -5.27
N TYR A 228 -17.33 -13.52 -4.84
CA TYR A 228 -16.68 -14.54 -5.66
C TYR A 228 -17.63 -15.15 -6.71
N PRO A 229 -17.11 -15.55 -7.87
CA PRO A 229 -17.91 -16.28 -8.86
C PRO A 229 -18.34 -17.64 -8.29
N VAL A 230 -19.64 -17.91 -8.36
CA VAL A 230 -20.25 -19.20 -8.03
C VAL A 230 -20.31 -20.07 -9.29
N GLU A 231 -19.15 -20.51 -9.76
CA GLU A 231 -19.03 -21.50 -10.84
C GLU A 231 -18.88 -22.92 -10.28
#